data_AF-A0A9E6XW38-F1
#
_entry.id   AF-A0A9E6XW38-F1
#
_cell.length_a   1.000
_cell.length_b   1.000
_cell.length_c   1.000
_cell.angle_alpha   90.00
_cell.angle_beta   90.00
_cell.angle_gamma   90.00
#
_symmetry.space_group_name_H-M   'P 1'
#
loop_
_entity.id
_entity.type
_entity.pdbx_description
1 polymer ?
#
loop_
_entity_poly.entity_id
_entity_poly.type
_entity_poly.pdbx_seq_one_letter_code
_entity_poly.pdbx_strand_id
1 'polypeptide(L)'
;MTMSDDDLHARRDALAARVADLTWDLGGLAYEMAIRDHFRLDVLVKRAAILQEADAELGEVERLLHMQETGTTGACRSCGAVHSRGAVFCWQCGAGLMEVQPAAP
;
A
#
# COMPACT_ATOMS: atom_id res chain seq x y z
N MET A 1 -19.47 3.78 4.40
CA MET A 1 -18.98 4.80 3.45
C MET A 1 -17.67 4.26 2.92
N THR A 2 -17.67 3.70 1.71
CA THR A 2 -16.47 3.16 1.07
C THR A 2 -15.53 4.33 0.77
N MET A 3 -14.33 4.34 1.35
CA MET A 3 -13.27 5.31 1.02
C MET A 3 -12.92 5.20 -0.47
N SER A 4 -12.73 6.33 -1.15
CA SER A 4 -12.35 6.32 -2.56
C SER A 4 -10.88 5.91 -2.75
N ASP A 5 -10.50 5.57 -3.97
CA ASP A 5 -9.11 5.22 -4.33
C ASP A 5 -8.14 6.38 -4.01
N ASP A 6 -8.52 7.62 -4.33
CA ASP A 6 -7.76 8.83 -3.99
C ASP A 6 -7.63 9.01 -2.47
N ASP A 7 -8.69 8.72 -1.70
CA ASP A 7 -8.64 8.80 -0.23
C ASP A 7 -7.67 7.77 0.37
N LEU A 8 -7.59 6.57 -0.22
CA LEU A 8 -6.66 5.52 0.22
C LEU A 8 -5.20 5.89 -0.09
N HIS A 9 -4.93 6.46 -1.26
CA HIS A 9 -3.61 6.97 -1.61
C HIS A 9 -3.16 8.09 -0.67
N ALA A 10 -4.03 9.07 -0.42
CA ALA A 10 -3.74 10.15 0.53
C ALA A 10 -3.51 9.61 1.96
N ARG A 11 -4.29 8.60 2.38
CA ARG A 11 -4.11 7.96 3.69
C ARG A 11 -2.78 7.22 3.79
N ARG A 12 -2.39 6.48 2.75
CA ARG A 12 -1.08 5.80 2.66
C ARG A 12 0.05 6.82 2.82
N ASP A 13 0.02 7.91 2.07
CA ASP A 13 1.09 8.91 2.10
C ASP A 13 1.23 9.57 3.48
N ALA A 14 0.10 9.87 4.13
CA ALA A 14 0.09 10.39 5.48
C ALA A 14 0.64 9.39 6.52
N LEU A 15 0.30 8.10 6.39
CA LEU A 15 0.82 7.05 7.27
C LEU A 15 2.32 6.80 7.05
N ALA A 16 2.77 6.78 5.80
CA ALA A 16 4.18 6.63 5.45
C ALA A 16 5.02 7.78 6.03
N ALA A 17 4.56 9.03 5.92
CA ALA A 17 5.22 10.17 6.54
C ALA A 17 5.29 10.01 8.07
N ARG A 18 4.19 9.61 8.71
CA ARG A 18 4.14 9.38 10.16
C ARG A 18 5.08 8.26 10.61
N VAL A 19 5.17 7.16 9.87
CA VAL A 19 6.10 6.05 10.14
C VAL A 19 7.55 6.52 10.05
N ALA A 20 7.87 7.33 9.04
CA ALA A 20 9.20 7.91 8.88
C ALA A 20 9.57 8.82 10.06
N ASP A 21 8.68 9.72 10.47
CA ASP A 21 8.88 10.61 11.62
C ASP A 21 9.09 9.83 12.92
N LEU A 22 8.23 8.85 13.19
CA LEU A 22 8.34 8.00 14.39
C LEU A 22 9.62 7.16 14.40
N THR A 23 10.06 6.68 13.23
CA THR A 23 11.33 5.95 13.09
C THR A 23 12.52 6.87 13.38
N TRP A 24 12.49 8.08 12.84
CA TRP A 24 13.50 9.11 13.11
C TRP A 24 13.59 9.43 14.60
N ASP A 25 12.46 9.69 15.25
CA ASP A 25 12.39 10.01 16.67
C ASP A 25 12.87 8.84 17.56
N LEU A 26 12.48 7.61 17.22
CA LEU A 26 12.92 6.41 17.95
C LEU A 26 14.43 6.22 17.83
N GLY A 27 14.99 6.41 16.63
CA GLY A 27 16.43 6.36 16.39
C GLY A 27 17.19 7.45 17.13
N GLY A 28 16.69 8.69 17.10
CA GLY A 28 17.26 9.81 17.86
C GLY A 28 17.25 9.55 19.36
N LEU A 29 16.14 9.03 19.90
CA LEU A 29 16.06 8.66 21.31
C LEU A 29 17.07 7.58 21.69
N ALA A 30 17.20 6.54 20.88
CA ALA A 30 18.18 5.47 21.10
C ALA A 30 19.62 5.98 21.03
N TYR A 31 19.93 6.86 20.06
CA TYR A 31 21.22 7.51 19.94
C TYR A 31 21.57 8.33 21.19
N GLU A 32 20.64 9.18 21.65
CA GLU A 32 20.85 10.02 22.84
C GLU A 32 21.02 9.19 24.13
N MET A 33 20.38 8.03 24.23
CA MET A 33 20.58 7.07 25.34
C MET A 33 21.95 6.38 25.25
N ALA A 34 22.37 6.00 24.04
CA ALA A 34 23.64 5.32 23.80
C ALA A 34 24.83 6.20 24.19
N ILE A 35 24.85 7.47 23.74
CA ILE A 35 25.96 8.39 24.05
C ILE A 35 26.04 8.77 25.54
N ARG A 36 24.94 8.61 26.29
CA ARG A 36 24.88 8.86 27.75
C ARG A 36 25.03 7.59 28.59
N ASP A 37 25.23 6.43 27.95
CA ASP A 37 25.33 5.10 28.60
C ASP A 37 24.16 4.82 29.57
N HIS A 38 22.95 5.23 29.19
CA HIS A 38 21.76 5.07 30.03
C HIS A 38 20.57 4.58 29.22
N PHE A 39 20.47 3.26 29.07
CA PHE A 39 19.37 2.64 28.33
C PHE A 39 18.13 2.40 29.19
N ARG A 40 17.02 2.95 28.70
CA ARG A 40 15.66 2.73 29.20
C ARG A 40 14.88 1.89 28.20
N LEU A 41 15.09 0.57 28.22
CA LEU A 41 14.47 -0.34 27.26
C LEU A 41 12.94 -0.28 27.30
N ASP A 42 12.34 -0.05 28.46
CA ASP A 42 10.90 0.11 28.62
C ASP A 42 10.34 1.30 27.80
N VAL A 43 11.11 2.38 27.70
CA VAL A 43 10.73 3.56 26.91
C VAL A 43 10.85 3.24 25.42
N LEU A 44 11.94 2.60 25.01
CA LEU A 44 12.13 2.21 23.60
C LEU A 44 11.03 1.26 23.14
N VAL A 45 10.69 0.25 23.94
CA VAL A 45 9.60 -0.70 23.64
C VAL A 45 8.25 0.02 23.50
N LYS A 46 7.93 0.95 24.40
CA LYS A 46 6.68 1.73 24.32
C LYS A 46 6.64 2.62 23.07
N ARG A 47 7.75 3.25 22.69
CA ARG A 47 7.83 4.08 21.49
C ARG A 47 7.77 3.23 20.22
N ALA A 48 8.44 2.08 20.21
CA ALA A 48 8.38 1.11 19.13
C ALA A 48 6.96 0.57 18.93
N ALA A 49 6.19 0.33 19.98
CA ALA A 49 4.80 -0.09 19.86
C ALA A 49 3.94 0.93 19.07
N ILE A 50 4.12 2.23 19.34
CA ILE A 50 3.41 3.29 18.61
C ILE A 50 3.81 3.29 17.12
N LEU A 51 5.10 3.10 16.84
CA LEU A 51 5.59 2.96 15.46
C LEU A 51 5.00 1.71 14.79
N GLN A 52 4.98 0.57 15.47
CA GLN A 52 4.42 -0.68 14.97
C GLN A 52 2.93 -0.57 14.67
N GLU A 53 2.16 0.16 15.48
CA GLU A 53 0.74 0.42 15.20
C GLU A 53 0.57 1.23 13.90
N ALA A 54 1.36 2.28 13.70
CA ALA A 54 1.31 3.08 12.47
C ALA A 54 1.76 2.29 11.24
N ASP A 55 2.80 1.46 11.38
CA ASP A 55 3.31 0.59 10.33
C ASP A 55 2.29 -0.51 9.94
N ALA A 56 1.62 -1.10 10.94
CA ALA A 56 0.56 -2.08 10.71
C ALA A 56 -0.63 -1.46 9.96
N GLU A 57 -1.00 -0.22 10.31
CA GLU A 57 -2.06 0.51 9.60
C GLU A 57 -1.65 0.83 8.15
N LEU A 58 -0.41 1.29 7.93
CA LEU A 58 0.13 1.53 6.60
C LEU A 58 0.05 0.27 5.74
N GLY A 59 0.53 -0.86 6.27
CA GLY A 59 0.51 -2.13 5.57
C GLY A 59 -0.91 -2.62 5.24
N GLU A 60 -1.92 -2.28 6.05
CA GLU A 60 -3.32 -2.59 5.71
C GLU A 60 -3.82 -1.74 4.54
N VAL A 61 -3.54 -0.45 4.54
CA VAL A 61 -3.92 0.44 3.42
C VAL A 61 -3.23 0.01 2.13
N GLU A 62 -1.94 -0.35 2.19
CA GLU A 62 -1.20 -0.86 1.03
C GLU A 62 -1.77 -2.18 0.51
N ARG A 63 -2.19 -3.09 1.39
CA ARG A 63 -2.90 -4.32 0.98
C ARG A 63 -4.21 -4.00 0.26
N LEU A 64 -5.00 -3.06 0.78
CA LEU A 64 -6.27 -2.65 0.15
C LEU A 64 -6.05 -2.03 -1.23
N LEU A 65 -5.07 -1.13 -1.36
CA LEU A 65 -4.67 -0.55 -2.65
C LEU A 65 -4.23 -1.64 -3.64
N HIS A 66 -3.39 -2.58 -3.20
CA HIS A 66 -2.93 -3.68 -4.05
C HIS A 66 -4.09 -4.59 -4.50
N MET A 67 -5.07 -4.87 -3.64
CA MET A 67 -6.28 -5.61 -4.00
C MET A 67 -7.13 -4.86 -5.02
N GLN A 68 -7.20 -3.53 -4.95
CA GLN A 68 -7.92 -2.71 -5.93
C GLN A 68 -7.23 -2.69 -7.30
N GLU A 69 -5.90 -2.64 -7.31
CA GLU A 69 -5.08 -2.73 -8.54
C GLU A 69 -5.21 -4.10 -9.20
N THR A 70 -5.17 -5.17 -8.41
CA THR A 70 -5.24 -6.56 -8.91
C THR A 70 -6.68 -7.06 -9.12
N GLY A 71 -7.67 -6.31 -8.64
CA GLY A 71 -9.09 -6.62 -8.75
C GLY A 71 -9.53 -6.85 -10.20
N THR A 72 -10.33 -7.90 -10.40
CA THR A 72 -10.91 -8.28 -11.69
C THR A 72 -11.58 -7.08 -12.36
N THR A 73 -11.14 -6.73 -13.56
CA THR A 73 -11.61 -5.53 -14.27
C THR A 73 -12.80 -5.82 -15.19
N GLY A 74 -13.02 -7.09 -15.50
CA GLY A 74 -14.15 -7.51 -16.31
C GLY A 74 -14.11 -8.98 -16.68
N ALA A 75 -15.06 -9.35 -17.53
CA ALA A 75 -15.14 -10.66 -18.15
C ALA A 75 -14.85 -10.53 -19.65
N CYS A 76 -14.15 -11.52 -20.20
CA CYS A 76 -13.90 -11.60 -21.63
C CYS A 76 -15.23 -11.63 -22.40
N ARG A 77 -15.41 -10.76 -23.39
CA ARG A 77 -16.63 -10.74 -24.23
C ARG A 77 -16.79 -11.98 -25.12
N SER A 78 -15.71 -12.72 -25.36
CA SER A 78 -15.72 -13.91 -26.21
C SER A 78 -16.07 -15.20 -25.45
N CYS A 79 -15.59 -15.37 -24.22
CA CYS A 79 -15.79 -16.62 -23.46
C CYS A 79 -16.30 -16.44 -22.02
N GLY A 80 -16.45 -15.20 -21.54
CA GLY A 80 -16.91 -14.90 -20.18
C GLY A 80 -15.86 -15.07 -19.08
N ALA A 81 -14.63 -15.50 -19.39
CA ALA A 81 -13.58 -15.67 -18.38
C ALA A 81 -13.18 -14.32 -17.76
N VAL A 82 -13.10 -14.29 -16.43
CA VAL A 82 -12.63 -13.13 -15.67
C VAL A 82 -11.16 -12.84 -15.94
N HIS A 83 -10.80 -11.55 -15.99
CA HIS A 83 -9.43 -11.11 -16.20
C HIS A 83 -9.03 -9.98 -15.24
N SER A 84 -7.74 -9.92 -14.91
CA SER A 84 -7.16 -8.86 -14.10
C SER A 84 -7.18 -7.51 -14.83
N ARG A 85 -7.00 -6.43 -14.06
CA ARG A 85 -6.76 -5.09 -14.59
C ARG A 85 -5.49 -5.11 -15.45
N GLY A 86 -5.56 -4.52 -16.65
CA GLY A 86 -4.43 -4.45 -17.59
C GLY A 86 -4.15 -5.70 -18.44
N ALA A 87 -4.96 -6.77 -18.34
CA ALA A 87 -4.82 -7.92 -19.25
C ALA A 87 -5.12 -7.52 -20.69
N VAL A 88 -4.16 -7.74 -21.61
CA VAL A 88 -4.32 -7.44 -23.05
C VAL A 88 -5.02 -8.59 -23.79
N PHE A 89 -4.80 -9.83 -23.35
CA PHE A 89 -5.40 -11.04 -23.93
C PHE A 89 -6.06 -11.90 -22.85
N CYS A 90 -7.11 -12.62 -23.23
CA CYS A 90 -7.81 -13.55 -22.36
C CYS A 90 -6.94 -14.79 -22.11
N TRP A 91 -6.69 -15.12 -20.84
CA TRP A 91 -5.92 -16.31 -20.45
C TRP A 91 -6.60 -17.63 -20.86
N GLN A 92 -7.93 -17.63 -21.05
CA GLN A 92 -8.71 -18.83 -21.37
C GLN A 92 -8.92 -19.03 -22.88
N CYS A 93 -9.26 -17.99 -23.64
CA CYS A 93 -9.57 -18.12 -25.07
C CYS A 93 -8.62 -17.35 -26.00
N GLY A 94 -7.64 -16.61 -25.46
CA GLY A 94 -6.69 -15.82 -26.25
C GLY A 94 -7.26 -14.56 -26.91
N ALA A 95 -8.56 -14.26 -26.75
CA ALA A 95 -9.17 -13.07 -27.35
C ALA A 95 -8.59 -11.77 -26.77
N GLY A 96 -8.42 -10.74 -27.61
CA GLY A 96 -8.03 -9.40 -27.16
C GLY A 96 -9.08 -8.80 -26.23
N LEU A 97 -8.65 -8.30 -25.07
CA LEU A 97 -9.52 -7.74 -24.03
C LEU A 97 -9.60 -6.21 -24.08
N MET A 98 -8.63 -5.57 -24.73
CA MET A 98 -8.60 -4.11 -24.94
C MET A 98 -9.15 -3.79 -26.34
N GLU A 99 -10.11 -2.87 -26.42
CA GLU A 99 -10.40 -2.19 -27.69
C GLU A 99 -9.23 -1.24 -27.98
N VAL A 100 -8.47 -1.54 -29.04
CA VAL A 100 -7.56 -0.56 -29.61
C VAL A 100 -8.43 0.56 -30.16
N GLN A 101 -8.61 1.64 -29.38
CA GLN A 101 -9.07 2.90 -29.92
C GLN A 101 -8.00 3.32 -30.96
N PRO A 102 -8.32 3.42 -32.26
CA PRO A 102 -7.34 3.93 -33.21
C PRO A 102 -6.98 5.35 -32.79
N ALA A 103 -5.69 5.62 -32.60
CA ALA A 103 -5.19 6.97 -32.46
C ALA A 103 -5.62 7.76 -33.70
N ALA A 104 -6.52 8.72 -33.50
CA ALA A 104 -6.93 9.63 -34.55
C ALA A 104 -5.73 10.53 -34.97
N PRO A 105 -5.58 10.86 -36.26
CA PRO A 105 -4.42 11.56 -36.80
C PRO A 105 -4.29 13.02 -36.33
#